data_AF-A0A172UHJ1-F1
#
_entry.id   AF-A0A172UHJ1-F1
#
_cell.length_a   1.000
_cell.length_b   1.000
_cell.length_c   1.000
_cell.angle_alpha   90.00
_cell.angle_beta   90.00
_cell.angle_gamma   90.00
#
_symmetry.space_group_name_H-M   'P 1'
#
loop_
_entity.id
_entity.type
_entity.pdbx_description
1 polymer ?
#
loop_
_entity_poly.entity_id
_entity_poly.type
_entity_poly.pdbx_seq_one_letter_code
_entity_poly.pdbx_strand_id
1 'polypeptide(L)'
;MWHLDAVATSRVQAFRDERGHGLALITLRDGDRGASHVNAAEAYRRTIWAEFFGKHTAPPTLIFNLLNPRLRYKGWPNVVAIDYDTQGRFAHCREVDAEELATLHRLGAQWDHGGGYVPYTPPPPTHAVVLRRIPVRELPGSQPFRDMGRYLAVDWAAASIAALQGSSEHDLPADLPADIAEAARSLWWDPISLIREPGEPLRFMNGQHRAEAMRQQGAVETIVEELRPVDARPLPGELQTISEC
;
A
#
# COMPACT_ATOMS: atom_id res chain seq x y z
N MET A 1 17.96 11.10 11.66
CA MET A 1 16.91 10.79 10.67
C MET A 1 17.60 10.07 9.53
N TRP A 2 17.05 8.95 9.05
CA TRP A 2 17.65 8.20 7.96
C TRP A 2 16.64 8.07 6.81
N HIS A 3 17.11 8.20 5.58
CA HIS A 3 16.28 8.12 4.39
C HIS A 3 16.34 6.68 3.88
N LEU A 4 15.22 5.95 3.91
CA LEU A 4 15.16 4.57 3.38
C LEU A 4 15.29 4.55 1.85
N ASP A 5 14.84 5.63 1.23
CA ASP A 5 15.04 5.98 -0.17
C ASP A 5 14.88 7.51 -0.34
N ALA A 6 14.87 7.99 -1.59
CA ALA A 6 14.77 9.42 -1.90
C ALA A 6 13.45 10.07 -1.47
N VAL A 7 12.39 9.29 -1.19
CA VAL A 7 11.03 9.78 -0.98
C VAL A 7 10.44 9.36 0.38
N ALA A 8 11.07 8.43 1.08
CA ALA A 8 10.60 7.88 2.34
C ALA A 8 11.53 8.19 3.53
N THR A 9 10.93 8.59 4.65
CA THR A 9 11.65 8.81 5.91
C THR A 9 11.35 7.70 6.91
N SER A 10 12.36 7.25 7.64
CA SER A 10 12.16 6.40 8.80
C SER A 10 13.36 6.44 9.74
N ARG A 11 13.33 5.62 10.78
CA ARG A 11 14.51 5.27 11.56
C ARG A 11 14.85 3.80 11.34
N VAL A 12 16.09 3.52 10.94
CA VAL A 12 16.61 2.16 10.80
C VAL A 12 17.64 1.89 11.90
N GLN A 13 17.56 0.71 12.51
CA GLN A 13 18.57 0.16 13.40
C GLN A 13 18.96 -1.21 12.85
N ALA A 14 20.24 -1.38 12.53
CA ALA A 14 20.79 -2.61 11.99
C ALA A 14 21.52 -3.38 13.09
N PHE A 15 21.16 -4.65 13.25
CA PHE A 15 21.72 -5.54 14.26
C PHE A 15 22.25 -6.83 13.63
N ARG A 16 23.08 -7.53 14.39
CA ARG A 16 23.50 -8.89 14.09
C ARG A 16 23.21 -9.72 15.33
N ASP A 17 22.50 -10.82 15.15
CA ASP A 17 22.27 -11.76 16.24
C ASP A 17 23.56 -12.54 16.59
N GLU A 18 23.52 -13.33 17.64
CA GLU A 18 24.67 -14.13 18.08
C GLU A 18 25.10 -15.20 17.05
N ARG A 19 24.24 -15.52 16.06
CA ARG A 19 24.49 -16.47 14.96
C ARG A 19 25.00 -15.77 13.69
N GLY A 20 25.10 -14.45 13.70
CA GLY A 20 25.54 -13.63 12.58
C GLY A 20 24.45 -13.29 11.57
N HIS A 21 23.19 -13.62 11.84
CA HIS A 21 22.07 -13.21 10.98
C HIS A 21 21.82 -11.70 11.11
N GLY A 22 21.56 -11.06 9.97
CA GLY A 22 21.21 -9.64 9.93
C GLY A 22 19.76 -9.40 10.32
N LEU A 23 19.53 -8.44 11.21
CA LEU A 23 18.21 -7.96 11.60
C LEU A 23 18.15 -6.46 11.35
N ALA A 24 17.08 -5.97 10.72
CA ALA A 24 16.87 -4.55 10.49
C ALA A 24 15.54 -4.11 11.10
N LEU A 25 15.61 -3.34 12.19
CA LEU A 25 14.45 -2.71 12.82
C LEU A 25 14.17 -1.36 12.17
N ILE A 26 13.03 -1.23 11.53
CA ILE A 26 12.56 -0.04 10.84
C ILE A 26 11.38 0.54 11.62
N THR A 27 11.59 1.67 12.28
CA THR A 27 10.52 2.38 12.99
C THR A 27 9.83 3.35 12.03
N LEU A 28 8.55 3.10 11.75
CA LEU A 28 7.69 3.97 10.96
C LEU A 28 6.81 4.79 11.90
N ARG A 29 7.10 6.09 11.99
CA ARG A 29 6.48 7.02 12.94
C ARG A 29 5.31 7.75 12.29
N ASP A 30 4.41 8.24 13.13
CA ASP A 30 3.46 9.24 12.66
C ASP A 30 4.23 10.49 12.19
N GLY A 31 3.90 10.96 10.98
CA GLY A 31 4.63 11.99 10.26
C GLY A 31 5.73 11.49 9.30
N ASP A 32 6.15 10.22 9.32
CA ASP A 32 7.12 9.74 8.32
C ASP A 32 6.52 9.80 6.90
N ARG A 33 7.27 10.38 5.94
CA ARG A 33 6.84 10.54 4.54
C ARG A 33 6.99 9.21 3.80
N GLY A 34 6.05 8.89 2.89
CA GLY A 34 6.17 7.78 1.94
C GLY A 34 6.32 6.38 2.57
N ALA A 35 6.07 6.25 3.87
CA ALA A 35 6.39 5.06 4.64
C ALA A 35 5.32 3.97 4.47
N SER A 36 5.62 2.90 3.72
CA SER A 36 4.83 1.67 3.71
C SER A 36 5.71 0.45 4.04
N HIS A 37 5.29 -0.35 5.02
CA HIS A 37 5.99 -1.57 5.40
C HIS A 37 5.73 -2.74 4.43
N VAL A 38 4.65 -2.68 3.64
CA VAL A 38 4.29 -3.72 2.66
C VAL A 38 4.83 -3.36 1.28
N ASN A 39 4.40 -2.22 0.72
CA ASN A 39 4.69 -1.87 -0.66
C ASN A 39 6.18 -1.56 -0.91
N ALA A 40 6.90 -1.12 0.13
CA ALA A 40 8.32 -0.79 0.03
C ALA A 40 9.24 -1.86 0.64
N ALA A 41 8.72 -2.99 1.13
CA ALA A 41 9.50 -4.01 1.83
C ALA A 41 10.72 -4.49 1.02
N GLU A 42 10.50 -4.87 -0.24
CA GLU A 42 11.55 -5.35 -1.14
C GLU A 42 12.62 -4.28 -1.41
N ALA A 43 12.19 -3.04 -1.63
CA ALA A 43 13.07 -1.90 -1.87
C ALA A 43 13.92 -1.61 -0.62
N TYR A 44 13.29 -1.55 0.56
CA TYR A 44 13.98 -1.34 1.83
C TYR A 44 14.96 -2.46 2.12
N ARG A 45 14.60 -3.73 1.88
CA ARG A 45 15.52 -4.85 2.11
C ARG A 45 16.76 -4.74 1.25
N ARG A 46 16.59 -4.39 -0.02
CA ARG A 46 17.71 -4.20 -0.95
C ARG A 46 18.62 -3.06 -0.50
N THR A 47 18.06 -1.89 -0.15
CA THR A 47 18.84 -0.73 0.29
C THR A 47 19.58 -1.02 1.59
N ILE A 48 18.88 -1.53 2.60
CA ILE A 48 19.46 -1.84 3.92
C ILE A 48 20.52 -2.94 3.81
N TRP A 49 20.29 -3.95 2.98
CA TRP A 49 21.29 -5.00 2.76
C TRP A 49 22.56 -4.40 2.17
N ALA A 50 22.46 -3.62 1.09
CA ALA A 50 23.61 -2.99 0.45
C ALA A 50 24.40 -2.12 1.43
N GLU A 51 23.71 -1.35 2.29
CA GLU A 51 24.36 -0.37 3.16
C GLU A 51 24.94 -0.95 4.45
N PHE A 52 24.21 -1.84 5.13
CA PHE A 52 24.60 -2.33 6.46
C PHE A 52 25.12 -3.77 6.47
N PHE A 53 24.76 -4.56 5.46
CA PHE A 53 24.98 -6.00 5.44
C PHE A 53 25.65 -6.49 4.14
N GLY A 54 26.26 -5.61 3.33
CA GLY A 54 26.77 -5.97 1.99
C GLY A 54 27.83 -7.08 1.93
N LYS A 55 28.38 -7.49 3.08
CA LYS A 55 29.31 -8.63 3.22
C LYS A 55 28.64 -9.94 3.65
N HIS A 56 27.32 -9.92 3.87
CA HIS A 56 26.54 -11.07 4.33
C HIS A 56 26.12 -11.94 3.15
N THR A 57 26.04 -13.25 3.38
CA THR A 57 25.59 -14.24 2.39
C THR A 57 24.07 -14.25 2.20
N ALA A 58 23.31 -13.68 3.13
CA ALA A 58 21.86 -13.58 3.08
C ALA A 58 21.38 -12.15 3.40
N PRO A 59 20.23 -11.72 2.85
CA PRO A 59 19.59 -10.46 3.21
C PRO A 59 19.18 -10.44 4.70
N PRO A 60 19.07 -9.26 5.34
CA PRO A 60 18.57 -9.17 6.69
C PRO A 60 17.06 -9.46 6.76
N THR A 61 16.62 -9.95 7.91
CA THR A 61 15.19 -9.96 8.26
C THR A 61 14.74 -8.53 8.51
N LEU A 62 13.68 -8.10 7.82
CA LEU A 62 13.07 -6.80 8.07
C LEU A 62 12.02 -6.92 9.17
N ILE A 63 12.17 -6.08 10.19
CA ILE A 63 11.25 -5.96 11.31
C ILE A 63 10.78 -4.51 11.36
N PHE A 64 9.48 -4.29 11.36
CA PHE A 64 8.89 -2.96 11.40
C PHE A 64 8.27 -2.69 12.77
N ASN A 65 8.57 -1.52 13.34
CA ASN A 65 7.88 -0.96 14.49
C ASN A 65 6.94 0.15 14.01
N LEU A 66 5.66 -0.16 13.91
CA LEU A 66 4.60 0.66 13.35
C LEU A 66 4.01 1.60 14.42
N LEU A 67 4.71 2.68 14.71
CA LEU A 67 4.21 3.73 15.59
C LEU A 67 3.15 4.61 14.91
N ASN A 68 3.14 4.68 13.58
CA ASN A 68 2.04 5.30 12.84
C ASN A 68 0.80 4.38 12.84
N PRO A 69 -0.31 4.78 13.49
CA PRO A 69 -1.51 3.95 13.58
C PRO A 69 -2.16 3.68 12.22
N ARG A 70 -1.98 4.57 11.23
CA ARG A 70 -2.55 4.43 9.88
C ARG A 70 -1.89 3.33 9.05
N LEU A 71 -0.70 2.89 9.44
CA LEU A 71 0.02 1.82 8.77
C LEU A 71 -0.31 0.43 9.33
N ARG A 72 -1.20 0.33 10.32
CA ARG A 72 -1.61 -0.94 10.93
C ARG A 72 -3.01 -1.31 10.48
N TYR A 73 -3.20 -2.57 10.10
CA TYR A 73 -4.55 -3.13 9.97
C TYR A 73 -5.20 -3.25 11.37
N LYS A 74 -6.54 -3.18 11.42
CA LYS A 74 -7.28 -3.28 12.69
C LYS A 74 -6.98 -4.62 13.37
N GLY A 75 -6.49 -4.57 14.61
CA GLY A 75 -6.15 -5.75 15.40
C GLY A 75 -4.75 -6.34 15.13
N TRP A 76 -3.93 -5.71 14.29
CA TRP A 76 -2.54 -6.13 14.09
C TRP A 76 -1.59 -5.63 15.19
N PRO A 77 -0.50 -6.37 15.47
CA PRO A 77 0.53 -5.94 16.40
C PRO A 77 1.31 -4.74 15.86
N ASN A 78 1.98 -4.02 16.78
CA ASN A 78 2.81 -2.87 16.43
C ASN A 78 4.12 -3.30 15.77
N VAL A 79 4.62 -4.48 16.13
CA VAL A 79 5.91 -4.97 15.69
C VAL A 79 5.68 -6.19 14.82
N VAL A 80 6.09 -6.09 13.56
CA VAL A 80 5.85 -7.13 12.54
C VAL A 80 7.12 -7.43 11.78
N ALA A 81 7.31 -8.69 11.37
CA ALA A 81 8.37 -9.11 10.46
C ALA A 81 7.81 -9.34 9.06
N ILE A 82 8.66 -9.13 8.06
CA ILE A 82 8.34 -9.42 6.66
C ILE A 82 9.01 -10.71 6.24
N ASP A 83 8.18 -11.64 5.77
CA ASP A 83 8.64 -12.87 5.16
C ASP A 83 8.60 -12.75 3.63
N TYR A 84 9.57 -13.39 2.99
CA TYR A 84 9.77 -13.33 1.55
C TYR A 84 9.66 -14.71 0.93
N ASP A 85 9.20 -14.78 -0.31
CA ASP A 85 9.17 -16.02 -1.08
C ASP A 85 10.59 -16.43 -1.53
N THR A 86 10.70 -17.59 -2.19
CA THR A 86 11.98 -18.11 -2.71
C THR A 86 12.62 -17.23 -3.79
N GLN A 87 11.85 -16.31 -4.39
CA GLN A 87 12.34 -15.31 -5.34
C GLN A 87 12.70 -13.99 -4.66
N GLY A 88 12.56 -13.91 -3.33
CA GLY A 88 12.85 -12.73 -2.54
C GLY A 88 11.80 -11.63 -2.65
N ARG A 89 10.59 -11.95 -3.09
CA ARG A 89 9.45 -11.04 -3.14
C ARG A 89 8.67 -11.07 -1.83
N PHE A 90 7.98 -9.98 -1.51
CA PHE A 90 7.09 -9.93 -0.34
C PHE A 90 6.10 -11.11 -0.40
N ALA A 91 6.06 -11.92 0.65
CA ALA A 91 5.12 -13.02 0.77
C ALA A 91 4.03 -12.70 1.79
N HIS A 92 4.42 -12.41 3.03
CA HIS A 92 3.47 -12.02 4.07
C HIS A 92 4.13 -11.20 5.18
N CYS A 93 3.26 -10.59 6.00
CA CYS A 93 3.64 -9.88 7.21
C CYS A 93 3.18 -10.72 8.40
N ARG A 94 4.06 -10.95 9.38
CA ARG A 94 3.76 -11.74 10.58
C ARG A 94 4.08 -10.97 11.85
N GLU A 95 3.46 -11.37 12.95
CA GLU A 95 3.89 -10.94 14.27
C GLU A 95 5.32 -11.42 14.55
N VAL A 96 6.11 -10.56 15.21
CA VAL A 96 7.44 -10.91 15.70
C VAL A 96 7.28 -11.74 16.95
N ASP A 97 7.95 -12.89 17.01
CA ASP A 97 7.83 -13.76 18.18
C ASP A 97 8.58 -13.21 19.40
N ALA A 98 8.32 -13.82 20.56
CA ALA A 98 8.90 -13.38 21.83
C ALA A 98 10.43 -13.53 21.89
N GLU A 99 11.01 -14.49 21.17
CA GLU A 99 12.45 -14.73 21.13
C GLU A 99 13.15 -13.67 20.27
N GLU A 100 12.58 -13.33 19.11
CA GLU A 100 13.03 -12.25 18.24
C GLU A 100 12.95 -10.89 18.95
N LEU A 101 11.85 -10.60 19.64
CA LEU A 101 11.69 -9.40 20.46
C LEU A 101 12.75 -9.34 21.58
N ALA A 102 12.94 -10.43 22.32
CA ALA A 102 13.95 -10.51 23.36
C ALA A 102 15.37 -10.31 22.82
N THR A 103 15.65 -10.83 21.63
CA THR A 103 16.94 -10.66 20.94
C THR A 103 17.17 -9.20 20.57
N LEU A 104 16.20 -8.53 19.96
CA LEU A 104 16.28 -7.09 19.66
C LEU A 104 16.50 -6.26 20.94
N HIS A 105 15.79 -6.58 22.02
CA HIS A 105 16.00 -5.91 23.31
C HIS A 105 17.43 -6.08 23.85
N ARG A 106 17.99 -7.30 23.81
CA ARG A 106 19.39 -7.55 24.21
C ARG A 106 20.39 -6.79 23.35
N LEU A 107 20.10 -6.66 22.06
CA LEU A 107 20.93 -5.93 21.10
C LEU A 107 20.78 -4.40 21.21
N GLY A 108 19.95 -3.90 22.14
CA GLY A 108 19.80 -2.47 22.41
C GLY A 108 18.82 -1.77 21.49
N ALA A 109 17.84 -2.49 20.93
CA ALA A 109 16.80 -1.88 20.11
C ALA A 109 16.04 -0.79 20.87
N GLN A 110 15.93 0.37 20.24
CA GLN A 110 15.10 1.47 20.70
C GLN A 110 13.76 1.45 19.99
N TRP A 111 12.68 1.51 20.77
CA TRP A 111 11.31 1.31 20.31
C TRP A 111 10.52 2.62 20.19
N ASP A 112 11.10 3.72 20.62
CA ASP A 112 10.51 5.05 20.57
C ASP A 112 10.85 5.78 19.26
N HIS A 113 10.43 7.05 19.17
CA HIS A 113 10.71 7.91 18.03
C HIS A 113 12.21 8.19 17.80
N GLY A 114 13.06 7.91 18.81
CA GLY A 114 14.45 8.32 18.89
C GLY A 114 14.64 9.75 19.38
N GLY A 115 15.76 10.01 20.06
CA GLY A 115 16.13 11.36 20.50
C GLY A 115 16.26 12.34 19.33
N GLY A 116 15.73 13.56 19.49
CA GLY A 116 15.78 14.61 18.49
C GLY A 116 14.81 14.43 17.32
N TYR A 117 13.80 13.56 17.43
CA TYR A 117 12.74 13.47 16.43
C TYR A 117 11.93 14.75 16.37
N VAL A 118 11.91 15.38 15.19
CA VAL A 118 10.97 16.45 14.86
C VAL A 118 9.98 15.86 13.86
N PRO A 119 8.68 15.78 14.19
CA PRO A 119 7.66 15.33 13.26
C PRO A 119 7.71 16.16 11.98
N TYR A 120 7.67 15.49 10.84
CA TYR A 120 7.52 16.20 9.57
C TYR A 120 6.14 16.84 9.53
N THR A 121 6.10 18.16 9.37
CA THR A 121 4.88 18.88 9.01
C THR A 121 4.86 18.99 7.49
N PRO A 122 3.96 18.26 6.80
CA PRO A 122 3.85 18.41 5.35
C PRO A 122 3.50 19.84 4.98
N PRO A 123 3.92 20.33 3.80
CA PRO A 123 3.35 21.55 3.26
C PRO A 123 1.83 21.38 3.12
N PRO A 124 1.06 22.49 3.05
CA PRO A 124 -0.36 22.42 2.75
C PRO A 124 -0.59 21.56 1.50
N PRO A 125 -1.63 20.69 1.52
CA PRO A 125 -1.89 19.82 0.39
C PRO A 125 -2.20 20.65 -0.84
N THR A 126 -1.75 20.15 -1.98
CA THR A 126 -1.97 20.79 -3.28
C THR A 126 -2.96 20.01 -4.13
N HIS A 127 -3.19 18.73 -3.77
CA HIS A 127 -4.09 17.83 -4.48
C HIS A 127 -5.03 17.13 -3.52
N ALA A 128 -6.25 16.88 -3.97
CA ALA A 128 -7.21 15.97 -3.39
C ALA A 128 -7.12 14.63 -4.11
N VAL A 129 -7.13 13.53 -3.35
CA VAL A 129 -7.42 12.18 -3.86
C VAL A 129 -8.93 12.02 -3.83
N VAL A 130 -9.53 11.79 -5.00
CA VAL A 130 -10.97 11.71 -5.14
C VAL A 130 -11.39 10.35 -5.71
N LEU A 131 -12.50 9.81 -5.21
CA LEU A 131 -13.19 8.71 -5.84
C LEU A 131 -14.14 9.24 -6.90
N ARG A 132 -14.15 8.59 -8.07
CA ARG A 132 -14.94 8.99 -9.23
C ARG A 132 -15.54 7.80 -9.92
N ARG A 133 -16.79 7.94 -10.36
CA ARG A 133 -17.44 7.06 -11.33
C ARG A 133 -16.94 7.38 -12.73
N ILE A 134 -16.46 6.37 -13.44
CA ILE A 134 -15.98 6.49 -14.83
C ILE A 134 -16.46 5.32 -15.69
N PRO A 135 -16.78 5.52 -16.98
CA PRO A 135 -16.97 4.43 -17.92
C PRO A 135 -15.72 3.57 -18.07
N VAL A 136 -15.86 2.25 -18.01
CA VAL A 136 -14.75 1.29 -18.15
C VAL A 136 -14.05 1.45 -19.50
N ARG A 137 -14.79 1.85 -20.55
CA ARG A 137 -14.24 2.15 -21.88
C ARG A 137 -13.30 3.36 -21.91
N GLU A 138 -13.38 4.26 -20.93
CA GLU A 138 -12.49 5.43 -20.80
C GLU A 138 -11.21 5.12 -20.01
N LEU A 139 -11.12 3.93 -19.39
CA LEU A 139 -9.90 3.49 -18.74
C LEU A 139 -8.78 3.29 -19.77
N PRO A 140 -7.51 3.54 -19.40
CA PRO A 140 -6.38 3.31 -20.29
C PRO A 140 -6.32 1.86 -20.80
N GLY A 141 -5.58 1.65 -21.88
CA GLY A 141 -5.25 0.30 -22.34
C GLY A 141 -4.45 -0.46 -21.27
N SER A 142 -4.90 -1.66 -20.93
CA SER A 142 -4.24 -2.49 -19.92
C SER A 142 -3.07 -3.29 -20.54
N GLN A 143 -2.00 -3.48 -19.78
CA GLN A 143 -0.91 -4.41 -20.11
C GLN A 143 -0.69 -5.38 -18.94
N PRO A 144 -1.57 -6.39 -18.77
CA PRO A 144 -1.47 -7.34 -17.66
C PRO A 144 -0.09 -8.02 -17.64
N PHE A 145 0.60 -7.90 -16.52
CA PHE A 145 1.95 -8.44 -16.31
C PHE A 145 1.96 -9.70 -15.41
N ARG A 146 0.78 -10.22 -15.08
CA ARG A 146 0.57 -11.41 -14.24
C ARG A 146 -0.56 -12.23 -14.84
N ASP A 147 -0.61 -13.50 -14.46
CA ASP A 147 -1.72 -14.39 -14.79
C ASP A 147 -3.07 -13.76 -14.44
N MET A 148 -4.00 -13.83 -15.40
CA MET A 148 -5.33 -13.25 -15.30
C MET A 148 -6.34 -14.17 -14.59
N GLY A 149 -6.03 -15.46 -14.41
CA GLY A 149 -6.99 -16.44 -13.90
C GLY A 149 -7.63 -16.04 -12.58
N ARG A 150 -6.82 -15.55 -11.63
CA ARG A 150 -7.34 -15.05 -10.34
C ARG A 150 -8.23 -13.81 -10.45
N TYR A 151 -8.02 -12.97 -11.45
CA TYR A 151 -8.79 -11.74 -11.65
C TYR A 151 -10.09 -12.02 -12.39
N LEU A 152 -10.08 -12.98 -13.31
CA LEU A 152 -11.27 -13.41 -14.06
C LEU A 152 -12.18 -14.36 -13.26
N ALA A 153 -11.70 -14.92 -12.14
CA ALA A 153 -12.48 -15.79 -11.27
C ALA A 153 -13.64 -15.07 -10.55
N VAL A 154 -13.57 -13.75 -10.42
CA VAL A 154 -14.61 -12.92 -9.77
C VAL A 154 -15.39 -12.16 -10.84
N ASP A 155 -16.71 -12.04 -10.67
CA ASP A 155 -17.57 -11.23 -11.55
C ASP A 155 -17.46 -9.73 -11.19
N TRP A 156 -16.53 -9.04 -11.84
CA TRP A 156 -16.30 -7.61 -11.67
C TRP A 156 -17.40 -6.74 -12.29
N ALA A 157 -18.18 -7.26 -13.23
CA ALA A 157 -19.33 -6.54 -13.77
C ALA A 157 -20.43 -6.44 -12.70
N ALA A 158 -20.77 -7.56 -12.07
CA ALA A 158 -21.69 -7.58 -10.93
C ALA A 158 -21.15 -6.77 -9.75
N ALA A 159 -19.86 -6.90 -9.41
CA ALA A 159 -19.25 -6.14 -8.33
C ALA A 159 -19.29 -4.62 -8.55
N SER A 160 -19.06 -4.17 -9.80
CA SER A 160 -19.11 -2.74 -10.14
C SER A 160 -20.55 -2.20 -10.05
N ILE A 161 -21.55 -2.96 -10.49
CA ILE A 161 -22.97 -2.60 -10.33
C ILE A 161 -23.32 -2.46 -8.86
N ALA A 162 -22.97 -3.46 -8.04
CA ALA A 162 -23.23 -3.46 -6.61
C ALA A 162 -22.58 -2.25 -5.91
N ALA A 163 -21.30 -1.98 -6.20
CA ALA A 163 -20.60 -0.86 -5.60
C ALA A 163 -21.22 0.49 -5.98
N LEU A 164 -21.65 0.66 -7.24
CA LEU A 164 -22.24 1.90 -7.75
C LEU A 164 -23.71 2.13 -7.32
N GLN A 165 -24.39 1.09 -6.81
CA GLN A 165 -25.72 1.23 -6.20
C GLN A 165 -25.65 1.83 -4.79
N GLY A 166 -24.53 1.59 -4.10
CA GLY A 166 -24.27 2.11 -2.75
C GLY A 166 -23.59 3.47 -2.74
N SER A 167 -23.49 4.05 -1.54
CA SER A 167 -22.72 5.28 -1.28
C SER A 167 -21.39 5.04 -0.55
N SER A 168 -21.10 3.81 -0.14
CA SER A 168 -19.87 3.41 0.56
C SER A 168 -19.64 1.90 0.50
N GLU A 169 -18.49 1.44 1.00
CA GLU A 169 -18.16 0.02 1.19
C GLU A 169 -19.11 -0.73 2.15
N HIS A 170 -19.85 0.01 2.98
CA HIS A 170 -20.81 -0.54 3.94
C HIS A 170 -22.24 -0.63 3.39
N ASP A 171 -22.48 -0.05 2.22
CA ASP A 171 -23.80 0.11 1.62
C ASP A 171 -23.96 -0.79 0.40
N LEU A 172 -23.76 -2.10 0.60
CA LEU A 172 -23.86 -3.10 -0.46
C LEU A 172 -25.15 -3.94 -0.29
N PRO A 173 -25.73 -4.46 -1.39
CA PRO A 173 -26.83 -5.41 -1.33
C PRO A 173 -26.50 -6.62 -0.44
N ALA A 174 -27.45 -7.00 0.43
CA ALA A 174 -27.23 -7.98 1.49
C ALA A 174 -27.10 -9.43 0.99
N ASP A 175 -27.59 -9.72 -0.21
CA ASP A 175 -27.69 -11.05 -0.82
C ASP A 175 -26.58 -11.35 -1.84
N LEU A 176 -25.54 -10.53 -1.89
CA LEU A 176 -24.40 -10.76 -2.79
C LEU A 176 -23.58 -11.98 -2.37
N PRO A 177 -23.13 -12.81 -3.33
CA PRO A 177 -22.05 -13.76 -3.11
C PRO A 177 -20.83 -13.10 -2.47
N ALA A 178 -20.14 -13.82 -1.59
CA ALA A 178 -19.09 -13.26 -0.73
C ALA A 178 -17.92 -12.66 -1.53
N ASP A 179 -17.53 -13.31 -2.62
CA ASP A 179 -16.49 -12.87 -3.56
C ASP A 179 -16.87 -11.59 -4.31
N ILE A 180 -18.13 -11.50 -4.78
CA ILE A 180 -18.66 -10.28 -5.41
C ILE A 180 -18.74 -9.14 -4.41
N ALA A 181 -19.22 -9.40 -3.18
CA ALA A 181 -19.29 -8.40 -2.12
C ALA A 181 -17.90 -7.89 -1.72
N GLU A 182 -16.90 -8.76 -1.64
CA GLU A 182 -15.51 -8.36 -1.37
C GLU A 182 -14.94 -7.52 -2.51
N ALA A 183 -15.14 -7.94 -3.77
CA ALA A 183 -14.71 -7.16 -4.93
C ALA A 183 -15.41 -5.79 -4.98
N ALA A 184 -16.71 -5.71 -4.72
CA ALA A 184 -17.46 -4.46 -4.66
C ALA A 184 -16.92 -3.53 -3.57
N ARG A 185 -16.65 -4.06 -2.36
CA ARG A 185 -15.99 -3.29 -1.29
C ARG A 185 -14.63 -2.77 -1.75
N SER A 186 -13.83 -3.58 -2.44
CA SER A 186 -12.49 -3.18 -2.90
C SER A 186 -12.49 -1.96 -3.80
N LEU A 187 -13.59 -1.69 -4.53
CA LEU A 187 -13.72 -0.50 -5.36
C LEU A 187 -13.81 0.80 -4.56
N TRP A 188 -14.07 0.73 -3.25
CA TRP A 188 -14.11 1.89 -2.35
C TRP A 188 -12.81 2.09 -1.57
N TRP A 189 -12.16 1.01 -1.11
CA TRP A 189 -10.98 1.11 -0.23
C TRP A 189 -9.62 0.84 -0.91
N ASP A 190 -9.60 0.20 -2.07
CA ASP A 190 -8.41 0.06 -2.94
C ASP A 190 -8.87 0.16 -4.40
N PRO A 191 -9.37 1.30 -4.88
CA PRO A 191 -9.89 1.45 -6.24
C PRO A 191 -8.82 1.26 -7.32
N ILE A 192 -9.26 1.21 -8.58
CA ILE A 192 -8.34 1.39 -9.72
C ILE A 192 -7.81 2.83 -9.66
N SER A 193 -6.49 2.98 -9.76
CA SER A 193 -5.82 4.25 -9.53
C SER A 193 -5.24 4.81 -10.81
N LEU A 194 -5.55 6.07 -11.10
CA LEU A 194 -5.24 6.72 -12.37
C LEU A 194 -4.39 7.97 -12.18
N ILE A 195 -3.47 8.19 -13.13
CA ILE A 195 -2.62 9.38 -13.21
C ILE A 195 -3.15 10.25 -14.34
N ARG A 196 -3.50 11.48 -13.99
CA ARG A 196 -3.90 12.52 -14.94
C ARG A 196 -2.91 13.68 -14.89
N GLU A 197 -2.12 13.82 -15.94
CA GLU A 197 -1.22 14.94 -16.12
C GLU A 197 -1.74 15.87 -17.24
N PRO A 198 -1.64 17.20 -17.10
CA PRO A 198 -2.08 18.12 -18.13
C PRO A 198 -1.39 17.85 -19.47
N GLY A 199 -2.19 17.60 -20.51
CA GLY A 199 -1.69 17.34 -21.86
C GLY A 199 -1.25 15.90 -22.13
N GLU A 200 -1.31 15.01 -21.14
CA GLU A 200 -0.98 13.60 -21.32
C GLU A 200 -2.22 12.69 -21.38
N PRO A 201 -2.13 11.53 -22.05
CA PRO A 201 -3.12 10.48 -21.92
C PRO A 201 -3.25 10.02 -20.47
N LEU A 202 -4.45 9.57 -20.10
CA LEU A 202 -4.69 8.93 -18.81
C LEU A 202 -3.84 7.66 -18.68
N ARG A 203 -3.21 7.44 -17.52
CA ARG A 203 -2.34 6.29 -17.25
C ARG A 203 -2.76 5.56 -15.99
N PHE A 204 -2.49 4.26 -15.89
CA PHE A 204 -2.66 3.51 -14.64
C PHE A 204 -1.51 3.83 -13.67
N MET A 205 -1.86 4.17 -12.43
CA MET A 205 -0.96 4.00 -11.27
C MET A 205 -1.09 2.57 -10.71
N ASN A 206 -2.32 2.08 -10.58
CA ASN A 206 -2.62 0.73 -10.10
C ASN A 206 -3.96 0.21 -10.68
N GLY A 207 -4.17 -1.11 -10.63
CA GLY A 207 -5.47 -1.72 -10.94
C GLY A 207 -5.68 -2.17 -12.38
N GLN A 208 -4.66 -2.15 -13.24
CA GLN A 208 -4.80 -2.52 -14.66
C GLN A 208 -5.36 -3.94 -14.92
N HIS A 209 -5.06 -4.90 -14.04
CA HIS A 209 -5.64 -6.26 -14.12
C HIS A 209 -7.14 -6.28 -13.84
N ARG A 210 -7.61 -5.49 -12.87
CA ARG A 210 -9.04 -5.36 -12.56
C ARG A 210 -9.78 -4.62 -13.68
N ALA A 211 -9.17 -3.56 -14.20
CA ALA A 211 -9.69 -2.85 -15.37
C ALA A 211 -9.84 -3.78 -16.57
N GLU A 212 -8.86 -4.66 -16.81
CA GLU A 212 -8.93 -5.64 -17.89
C GLU A 212 -10.00 -6.71 -17.65
N ALA A 213 -10.11 -7.24 -16.42
CA ALA A 213 -11.17 -8.19 -16.08
C ALA A 213 -12.57 -7.59 -16.27
N MET A 214 -12.79 -6.36 -15.79
CA MET A 214 -14.02 -5.58 -16.00
C MET A 214 -14.36 -5.44 -17.48
N ARG A 215 -13.36 -5.13 -18.31
CA ARG A 215 -13.55 -4.98 -19.77
C ARG A 215 -13.96 -6.29 -20.42
N GLN A 216 -13.30 -7.40 -20.07
CA GLN A 216 -13.62 -8.74 -20.60
C GLN A 216 -15.01 -9.24 -20.15
N GLN A 217 -15.44 -8.83 -18.95
CA GLN A 217 -16.72 -9.21 -18.37
C GLN A 217 -17.86 -8.22 -18.71
N GLY A 218 -17.58 -7.17 -19.50
CA GLY A 218 -18.60 -6.24 -19.98
C GLY A 218 -19.11 -5.24 -18.94
N ALA A 219 -18.32 -4.94 -17.89
CA ALA A 219 -18.65 -3.87 -16.95
C ALA A 219 -18.72 -2.51 -17.69
N VAL A 220 -19.77 -1.73 -17.41
CA VAL A 220 -20.03 -0.45 -18.11
C VAL A 220 -19.30 0.71 -17.45
N GLU A 221 -19.39 0.78 -16.13
CA GLU A 221 -18.81 1.83 -15.29
C GLU A 221 -18.19 1.21 -14.05
N THR A 222 -17.26 1.93 -13.44
CA THR A 222 -16.61 1.53 -12.20
C THR A 222 -16.22 2.75 -11.36
N ILE A 223 -15.67 2.49 -10.17
CA ILE A 223 -15.10 3.51 -9.28
C ILE A 223 -13.57 3.49 -9.43
N VAL A 224 -13.00 4.67 -9.62
CA VAL A 224 -11.56 4.91 -9.68
C VAL A 224 -11.15 5.95 -8.66
N GLU A 225 -9.88 5.96 -8.28
CA GLU A 225 -9.25 7.11 -7.64
C GLU A 225 -8.44 7.91 -8.66
N GLU A 226 -8.52 9.24 -8.56
CA GLU A 226 -7.74 10.20 -9.34
C GLU A 226 -7.23 11.32 -8.42
N LEU A 227 -6.08 11.90 -8.76
CA LEU A 227 -5.61 13.14 -8.16
C LEU A 227 -6.19 14.34 -8.90
N ARG A 228 -6.68 15.32 -8.14
CA ARG A 228 -7.15 16.60 -8.66
C ARG A 228 -6.57 17.73 -7.79
N PRO A 229 -6.13 18.88 -8.36
CA PRO A 229 -5.73 20.03 -7.54
C PRO A 229 -6.84 20.47 -6.58
N VAL A 230 -6.51 20.83 -5.34
CA VAL A 230 -7.51 21.21 -4.31
C VAL A 230 -8.41 22.35 -4.77
N ASP A 231 -7.84 23.34 -5.48
CA ASP A 231 -8.54 24.53 -5.97
C ASP A 231 -9.26 24.32 -7.32
N ALA A 232 -9.14 23.13 -7.93
CA ALA A 232 -9.83 22.82 -9.18
C ALA A 232 -11.30 22.46 -8.95
N ARG A 233 -12.12 22.59 -10.01
CA ARG A 233 -13.51 22.10 -9.98
C ARG A 233 -13.53 20.57 -9.89
N PRO A 234 -14.52 19.96 -9.20
CA PRO A 234 -14.70 18.51 -9.16
C PRO A 234 -14.62 17.85 -10.54
N LEU A 235 -14.02 16.66 -10.59
CA LEU A 235 -13.99 15.87 -11.82
C LEU A 235 -15.43 15.44 -12.19
N PRO A 236 -15.74 15.24 -13.48
CA PRO A 236 -17.01 14.62 -13.87
C PRO A 236 -17.20 13.28 -13.15
N GLY A 237 -18.36 13.05 -12.53
CA GLY A 237 -18.62 11.80 -11.80
C GLY A 237 -17.83 11.65 -10.48
N GLU A 238 -17.20 12.71 -9.98
CA GLU A 238 -16.61 12.72 -8.62
C GLU A 238 -17.69 12.38 -7.59
N LEU A 239 -17.39 11.39 -6.75
CA LEU A 239 -18.29 10.87 -5.71
C LEU A 239 -17.94 11.48 -4.35
N GLN A 240 -16.65 11.47 -4.00
CA GLN A 240 -16.15 12.02 -2.74
C GLN A 240 -14.63 12.25 -2.76
N THR A 241 -14.16 13.19 -1.94
CA THR A 241 -12.76 13.34 -1.58
C THR A 241 -12.42 12.37 -0.44
N ILE A 242 -11.39 11.54 -0.62
CA ILE A 242 -10.95 10.57 0.39
C ILE A 242 -9.66 10.98 1.10
N SER A 243 -8.85 11.87 0.50
CA SER A 243 -7.65 12.40 1.12
C SER A 243 -7.18 13.70 0.46
N GLU A 244 -6.24 14.40 1.09
CA GLU A 244 -5.54 15.56 0.54
C GLU A 244 -4.03 15.38 0.75
N CYS A 245 -3.22 15.70 -0.26
CA CYS A 245 -1.77 15.51 -0.30
C CYS A 245 -1.01 16.65 -0.99
#